data_AF-A0A559MB32-F1
#
_entry.id   AF-A0A559MB32-F1
#
_cell.length_a   1.000
_cell.length_b   1.000
_cell.length_c   1.000
_cell.angle_alpha   90.00
_cell.angle_beta   90.00
_cell.angle_gamma   90.00
#
_symmetry.space_group_name_H-M   'P 1'
#
loop_
_entity.id
_entity.type
_entity.pdbx_description
1 polymer ?
#
loop_
_entity_poly.entity_id
_entity_poly.type
_entity_poly.pdbx_seq_one_letter_code
_entity_poly.pdbx_strand_id
1 'polypeptide(L)'
;MVETFGAQYVSLHVRVSNNAALRLYRDTLGFKNEKVEAKYYADGEDAYSMKLDLGFIREQILDEQDESEEVDEGEPVGELGAQKDKALALNGQKDAAQGGKKMKVRVGRGLGVGDLVEKNESHKA
;
A
#
# COMPACT_ATOMS: atom_id res chain seq x y z
N MET A 1 -15.13 6.62 1.39
CA MET A 1 -16.22 6.16 0.48
C MET A 1 -15.88 4.81 -0.14
N VAL A 2 -14.69 4.66 -0.75
CA VAL A 2 -14.16 3.35 -1.13
C VAL A 2 -13.88 2.49 0.11
N GLU A 3 -13.09 3.01 1.05
CA GLU A 3 -12.72 2.30 2.28
C GLU A 3 -13.93 1.84 3.12
N THR A 4 -14.87 2.74 3.40
CA THR A 4 -16.02 2.43 4.28
C THR A 4 -17.16 1.66 3.61
N PHE A 5 -17.40 1.90 2.30
CA PHE A 5 -18.60 1.40 1.61
C PHE A 5 -18.31 0.55 0.37
N GLY A 6 -17.05 0.35 -0.01
CA GLY A 6 -16.68 -0.38 -1.23
C GLY A 6 -17.21 0.27 -2.50
N ALA A 7 -17.33 1.61 -2.54
CA ALA A 7 -17.88 2.32 -3.69
C ALA A 7 -17.06 2.03 -4.97
N GLN A 8 -17.74 1.61 -6.04
CA GLN A 8 -17.10 1.31 -7.33
C GLN A 8 -16.87 2.57 -8.16
N TYR A 9 -17.76 3.55 -8.03
CA TYR A 9 -17.69 4.81 -8.75
C TYR A 9 -18.37 5.91 -7.97
N VAL A 10 -18.05 7.16 -8.29
CA VAL A 10 -18.77 8.35 -7.84
C VAL A 10 -19.40 9.03 -9.04
N SER A 11 -20.64 9.47 -8.89
CA SER A 11 -21.34 10.27 -9.90
C SER A 11 -21.83 11.60 -9.33
N LEU A 12 -21.84 12.64 -10.15
CA LEU A 12 -22.33 13.97 -9.81
C LEU A 12 -23.05 14.62 -10.99
N HIS A 13 -23.85 15.65 -10.72
CA HIS A 13 -24.49 16.48 -11.73
C HIS A 13 -23.93 17.91 -11.68
N VAL A 14 -23.56 18.45 -12.82
CA VAL A 14 -23.06 19.83 -12.93
C VAL A 14 -23.80 20.61 -14.00
N ARG A 15 -24.11 21.87 -13.71
CA ARG A 15 -24.70 22.82 -14.67
C ARG A 15 -23.82 22.95 -15.91
N VAL A 16 -24.45 22.92 -17.09
CA VAL A 16 -23.75 23.05 -18.38
C VAL A 16 -23.03 24.41 -18.47
N SER A 17 -23.59 25.46 -17.88
CA SER A 17 -23.00 26.80 -17.85
C SER A 17 -21.84 26.97 -16.85
N ASN A 18 -21.66 26.05 -15.89
CA ASN A 18 -20.66 26.20 -14.82
C ASN A 18 -19.27 25.74 -15.28
N ASN A 19 -18.62 26.59 -16.06
CA ASN A 19 -17.28 26.34 -16.61
C ASN A 19 -16.20 26.11 -15.55
N ALA A 20 -16.29 26.75 -14.38
CA ALA A 20 -15.32 26.58 -13.31
C ALA A 20 -15.36 25.15 -12.74
N ALA A 21 -16.57 24.68 -12.42
CA ALA A 21 -16.78 23.33 -11.92
C ALA A 21 -16.45 22.27 -12.97
N LEU A 22 -16.80 22.51 -14.25
CA LEU A 22 -16.47 21.60 -15.34
C LEU A 22 -14.96 21.38 -15.46
N ARG A 23 -14.15 22.43 -15.35
CA ARG A 23 -12.69 22.30 -15.35
C ARG A 23 -12.18 21.52 -14.14
N LEU A 24 -12.70 21.81 -12.95
CA LEU A 24 -12.31 21.07 -11.74
C LEU A 24 -12.61 19.56 -11.89
N TYR A 25 -13.83 19.21 -12.25
CA TYR A 25 -14.24 17.81 -12.32
C TYR A 25 -13.60 17.08 -13.50
N ARG A 26 -13.55 17.69 -14.69
CA ARG A 26 -12.99 17.06 -15.90
C ARG A 26 -11.47 17.06 -15.91
N ASP A 27 -10.84 18.21 -15.70
CA ASP A 27 -9.40 18.39 -15.96
C ASP A 27 -8.56 18.03 -14.74
N THR A 28 -9.02 18.31 -13.53
CA THR A 28 -8.25 18.09 -12.30
C THR A 28 -8.58 16.73 -11.66
N LEU A 29 -9.87 16.42 -11.49
CA LEU A 29 -10.30 15.21 -10.78
C LEU A 29 -10.56 14.01 -11.71
N GLY A 30 -10.57 14.21 -13.03
CA GLY A 30 -10.67 13.13 -14.01
C GLY A 30 -12.07 12.51 -14.19
N PHE A 31 -13.13 13.21 -13.79
CA PHE A 31 -14.50 12.77 -14.07
C PHE A 31 -14.80 12.78 -15.57
N LYS A 32 -15.56 11.79 -16.02
CA LYS A 32 -16.01 11.65 -17.42
C LYS A 32 -17.48 11.98 -17.54
N ASN A 33 -17.86 12.68 -18.60
CA ASN A 33 -19.28 12.93 -18.90
C ASN A 33 -19.94 11.63 -19.37
N GLU A 34 -20.99 11.20 -18.70
CA GLU A 34 -21.76 10.00 -19.06
C GLU A 34 -22.98 10.38 -19.92
N LYS A 35 -23.78 11.34 -19.44
CA LYS A 35 -25.04 11.76 -20.08
C LYS A 35 -25.30 13.24 -19.87
N VAL A 36 -26.19 13.80 -20.68
CA VAL A 36 -26.77 15.13 -20.49
C VAL A 36 -28.22 14.96 -20.08
N GLU A 37 -28.57 15.45 -18.90
CA GLU A 37 -29.93 15.43 -18.36
C GLU A 37 -30.61 16.76 -18.71
N ALA A 38 -31.63 16.70 -19.57
CA ALA A 38 -32.35 17.88 -20.03
C ALA A 38 -33.22 18.45 -18.91
N LYS A 39 -33.18 19.78 -18.72
CA LYS A 39 -33.97 20.51 -17.70
C LYS A 39 -33.85 19.90 -16.29
N TYR A 40 -32.64 19.46 -15.93
CA TYR A 40 -32.37 18.85 -14.63
C TYR A 40 -32.56 19.85 -13.47
N TYR A 41 -32.21 21.12 -13.69
CA TYR A 41 -32.38 22.17 -12.69
C TYR A 41 -33.75 22.85 -12.80
N ALA A 42 -34.21 23.46 -11.71
CA ALA A 42 -35.55 24.04 -11.60
C ALA A 42 -35.80 25.24 -12.55
N ASP A 43 -34.74 25.88 -13.02
CA ASP A 43 -34.76 26.95 -14.03
C ASP A 43 -34.80 26.40 -15.47
N GLY A 44 -34.82 25.08 -15.63
CA GLY A 44 -34.79 24.40 -16.91
C GLY A 44 -33.39 24.29 -17.51
N GLU A 45 -32.32 24.63 -16.78
CA GLU A 45 -30.97 24.37 -17.25
C GLU A 45 -30.67 22.87 -17.25
N ASP A 46 -29.98 22.44 -18.30
CA ASP A 46 -29.48 21.07 -18.44
C ASP A 46 -28.31 20.81 -17.48
N ALA A 47 -28.07 19.53 -17.18
CA ALA A 47 -26.94 19.09 -16.38
C ALA A 47 -26.10 18.04 -17.11
N TYR A 48 -24.78 18.11 -16.94
CA TYR A 48 -23.91 16.98 -17.22
C TYR A 48 -23.96 16.01 -16.04
N SER A 49 -24.32 14.75 -16.31
CA SER A 49 -24.09 13.64 -15.40
C SER A 49 -22.66 13.13 -15.62
N MET A 50 -21.81 13.31 -14.62
CA MET A 50 -20.40 12.96 -14.67
C MET A 50 -20.11 11.79 -13.74
N LYS A 51 -19.19 10.91 -14.12
CA LYS A 51 -18.80 9.71 -13.38
C LYS A 51 -17.28 9.57 -13.30
N LEU A 52 -16.79 9.18 -12.12
CA LEU A 52 -15.41 8.78 -11.87
C LEU A 52 -15.40 7.34 -11.37
N ASP A 53 -14.64 6.48 -12.06
CA ASP A 53 -14.39 5.11 -11.63
C ASP A 53 -13.33 5.11 -10.51
N LEU A 54 -13.61 4.39 -9.42
CA LEU A 54 -12.75 4.32 -8.25
C LEU A 54 -11.90 3.04 -8.22
N GLY A 55 -11.92 2.22 -9.28
CA GLY A 55 -11.15 0.97 -9.35
C GLY A 55 -9.68 1.13 -8.96
N PHE A 56 -9.01 2.18 -9.45
CA PHE A 56 -7.60 2.45 -9.14
C PHE A 56 -7.37 2.75 -7.65
N ILE A 57 -8.27 3.48 -6.99
CA ILE A 57 -8.17 3.80 -5.56
C ILE A 57 -8.43 2.54 -4.74
N ARG A 58 -9.34 1.69 -5.21
CA ARG A 58 -9.67 0.43 -4.53
C ARG A 58 -8.50 -0.54 -4.55
N GLU A 59 -7.81 -0.66 -5.67
CA GLU A 59 -6.59 -1.48 -5.79
C GLU A 59 -5.50 -0.98 -4.84
N GLN A 60 -5.24 0.33 -4.82
CA GLN A 60 -4.24 0.93 -3.92
C GLN A 60 -4.52 0.68 -2.44
N ILE A 61 -5.78 0.78 -2.01
CA ILE A 61 -6.15 0.52 -0.62
C ILE A 61 -5.98 -0.97 -0.25
N LEU A 62 -6.24 -1.89 -1.18
CA LEU A 62 -6.04 -3.32 -0.94
C LEU A 62 -4.55 -3.65 -0.79
N ASP A 63 -3.71 -3.12 -1.67
CA ASP A 63 -2.26 -3.31 -1.60
C ASP A 63 -1.68 -2.77 -0.27
N GLU A 64 -2.14 -1.60 0.19
CA GLU A 64 -1.74 -1.02 1.48
C GLU A 64 -2.20 -1.84 2.69
N GLN A 65 -3.37 -2.48 2.61
CA GLN A 65 -3.88 -3.34 3.69
C GLN A 65 -3.09 -4.64 3.80
N ASP A 66 -2.78 -5.28 2.67
CA ASP A 66 -1.98 -6.51 2.64
C ASP A 66 -0.56 -6.28 3.19
N GLU A 67 0.05 -5.11 2.96
CA GLU A 67 1.35 -4.75 3.57
C GLU A 67 1.27 -4.52 5.08
N SER A 68 0.11 -4.15 5.61
CA SER A 68 -0.07 -3.82 7.03
C SER A 68 -0.37 -5.03 7.94
N GLU A 69 -0.83 -6.16 7.37
CA GLU A 69 -1.16 -7.38 8.12
C GLU A 69 0.04 -8.36 8.30
N GLU A 70 1.22 -8.04 7.78
CA GLU A 70 2.42 -8.92 7.84
C GLU A 70 3.28 -8.82 9.13
N VAL A 71 2.77 -8.30 10.25
CA VAL A 71 3.55 -8.22 11.51
C VAL A 71 2.86 -8.91 12.69
N ASP A 72 2.79 -10.24 12.67
CA ASP A 72 2.72 -11.04 13.90
C ASP A 72 4.07 -11.74 14.13
N GLU A 73 5.06 -10.94 14.58
CA GLU A 73 6.33 -11.46 15.13
C GLU A 73 6.19 -11.85 16.62
N GLY A 74 4.99 -12.23 17.08
CA GLY A 74 4.77 -12.74 18.43
C GLY A 74 5.14 -14.22 18.55
N GLU A 75 6.38 -14.55 18.91
CA GLU A 75 6.67 -15.91 19.38
C GLU A 75 5.83 -16.23 20.65
N PRO A 76 5.24 -17.44 20.76
CA PRO A 76 4.45 -17.82 21.93
C PRO A 76 5.34 -17.93 23.17
N VAL A 77 5.27 -16.93 24.04
CA VAL A 77 5.94 -16.94 25.35
C VAL A 77 5.18 -17.83 26.34
N GLY A 78 5.56 -19.11 26.37
CA GLY A 78 5.00 -20.08 27.31
C GLY A 78 6.00 -21.15 27.74
N GLU A 79 6.84 -20.84 28.74
CA GLU A 79 7.65 -21.83 29.47
C GLU A 79 6.80 -22.55 30.54
N LEU A 80 5.86 -23.40 30.12
CA LEU A 80 5.20 -24.35 31.03
C LEU A 80 5.16 -25.72 30.35
N GLY A 81 6.26 -26.47 30.42
CA GLY A 81 6.22 -27.88 30.03
C GLY A 81 7.53 -28.64 29.83
N ALA A 82 8.71 -28.03 29.91
CA ALA A 82 9.97 -28.75 29.66
C ALA A 82 10.55 -29.43 30.91
N GLN A 83 9.86 -30.42 31.48
CA GLN A 83 10.51 -31.42 32.35
C GLN A 83 9.93 -32.82 32.11
N LYS A 84 10.85 -33.77 31.84
CA LYS A 84 10.69 -35.21 31.55
C LYS A 84 10.46 -35.47 30.04
N ASP A 85 11.34 -36.12 29.29
CA ASP A 85 12.13 -37.31 29.62
C ASP A 85 13.49 -37.38 28.88
N LYS A 86 14.50 -37.85 29.62
CA LYS A 86 15.72 -38.47 29.06
C LYS A 86 15.34 -39.85 28.52
N ALA A 87 15.72 -40.17 27.28
CA ALA A 87 16.28 -41.48 26.90
C ALA A 87 16.43 -41.69 25.37
N LEU A 88 17.66 -42.07 24.95
CA LEU A 88 18.04 -42.89 23.79
C LEU A 88 17.69 -42.34 22.37
N ALA A 89 18.50 -42.44 21.32
CA ALA A 89 19.57 -43.38 20.98
C ALA A 89 20.54 -42.73 19.95
N LEU A 90 21.77 -43.22 19.96
CA LEU A 90 22.78 -43.04 18.92
C LEU A 90 22.35 -43.75 17.62
N ASN A 91 22.51 -43.11 16.45
CA ASN A 91 23.21 -43.72 15.30
C ASN A 91 23.34 -42.76 14.10
N GLY A 92 24.58 -42.69 13.58
CA GLY A 92 24.84 -43.01 12.17
C GLY A 92 24.55 -42.00 11.06
N GLN A 93 25.65 -41.58 10.43
CA GLN A 93 25.85 -41.34 8.98
C GLN A 93 25.78 -39.90 8.43
N LYS A 94 26.83 -39.64 7.64
CA LYS A 94 27.15 -38.47 6.83
C LYS A 94 26.39 -38.55 5.50
N ASP A 95 26.13 -37.39 4.88
CA ASP A 95 26.28 -37.08 3.44
C ASP A 95 25.82 -35.61 3.24
N ALA A 96 26.71 -34.64 3.03
CA ALA A 96 27.30 -34.20 1.76
C ALA A 96 26.35 -33.42 0.81
N ALA A 97 26.54 -32.08 0.78
CA ALA A 97 26.29 -31.09 -0.30
C ALA A 97 24.86 -30.96 -0.89
N GLN A 98 24.24 -29.78 -1.00
CA GLN A 98 24.68 -28.58 -1.70
C GLN A 98 24.00 -27.33 -1.12
N GLY A 99 24.78 -26.42 -0.54
CA GLY A 99 24.31 -25.11 -0.08
C GLY A 99 24.94 -23.99 -0.90
N GLY A 100 24.13 -23.23 -1.64
CA GLY A 100 24.53 -21.93 -2.13
C GLY A 100 24.86 -21.02 -0.94
N LYS A 101 26.07 -20.44 -0.91
CA LYS A 101 26.55 -19.60 0.20
C LYS A 101 25.67 -18.35 0.33
N LYS A 102 24.71 -18.35 1.26
CA LYS A 102 24.06 -17.14 1.74
C LYS A 102 24.95 -16.48 2.78
N MET A 103 25.35 -15.24 2.53
CA MET A 103 26.18 -14.45 3.43
C MET A 103 25.31 -13.92 4.57
N LYS A 104 25.63 -14.28 5.83
CA LYS A 104 24.96 -13.73 7.01
C LYS A 104 25.46 -12.30 7.23
N VAL A 105 24.64 -11.30 6.94
CA VAL A 105 24.89 -9.91 7.32
C VAL A 105 24.36 -9.72 8.74
N ARG A 106 25.20 -9.21 9.65
CA ARG A 106 24.77 -8.81 11.00
C ARG A 106 24.00 -7.50 10.88
N VAL A 107 22.69 -7.58 10.79
CA VAL A 107 21.81 -6.42 11.00
C VAL A 107 21.84 -6.11 12.50
N GLY A 108 22.10 -4.85 12.87
CA GLY A 108 22.03 -4.41 14.27
C GLY A 108 23.30 -3.81 14.89
N ARG A 109 24.36 -3.50 14.11
CA ARG A 109 25.34 -2.51 14.57
C ARG A 109 24.85 -1.15 14.11
N GLY A 110 24.17 -0.41 14.98
CA GLY A 110 23.84 0.98 14.72
C GLY A 110 25.14 1.73 14.40
N LEU A 111 25.20 2.32 13.19
CA LEU A 111 26.25 3.27 12.83
C LEU A 111 26.16 4.40 13.84
N GLY A 112 27.08 4.43 14.79
CA GLY A 112 27.17 5.53 15.74
C GLY A 112 27.64 6.77 15.00
N VAL A 113 27.46 7.94 15.62
CA VAL A 113 27.92 9.24 15.10
C VAL A 113 29.41 9.32 14.76
N GLY A 114 30.22 8.30 15.10
CA GLY A 114 31.62 8.17 14.70
C GLY A 114 31.87 7.48 13.34
N ASP A 115 30.87 6.82 12.74
CA ASP A 115 30.98 6.15 11.44
C ASP A 115 30.50 7.05 10.27
N LEU A 116 29.99 8.24 10.58
CA LEU A 116 29.64 9.28 9.60
C LEU A 116 30.92 10.02 9.17
N VAL A 117 31.53 9.56 8.08
CA VAL A 117 32.58 10.32 7.39
C VAL A 117 31.94 11.38 6.51
N GLU A 118 32.17 12.64 6.84
CA GLU A 118 31.72 13.79 6.07
C GLU A 118 32.44 13.84 4.71
N LYS A 119 31.70 13.58 3.64
CA LYS A 119 32.24 13.58 2.27
C LYS A 119 32.22 15.02 1.73
N ASN A 120 33.31 15.75 1.95
CA ASN A 120 33.50 17.09 1.36
C ASN A 120 33.85 16.95 -0.14
N GLU A 121 32.92 17.36 -1.02
CA GLU A 121 33.10 17.35 -2.49
C GLU A 121 33.69 18.64 -3.06
N SER A 122 34.26 19.52 -2.25
CA SER A 122 34.70 20.87 -2.68
C SER A 122 36.02 20.94 -3.44
N HIS A 123 36.68 19.82 -3.76
CA HIS A 123 37.85 19.84 -4.64
C HIS A 123 37.83 18.65 -5.62
N LYS A 124 36.99 18.75 -6.65
CA LYS A 124 37.29 18.10 -7.92
C LYS A 124 37.75 19.21 -8.88
N ALA A 125 39.05 19.18 -9.15
CA ALA A 125 39.76 20.06 -10.08
C ALA A 125 39.22 19.95 -11.50
#